data_AF-A0A1D6DXT5-F1
#
_entry.id   AF-A0A1D6DXT5-F1
#
_cell.length_a   1.000
_cell.length_b   1.000
_cell.length_c   1.000
_cell.angle_alpha   90.00
_cell.angle_beta   90.00
_cell.angle_gamma   90.00
#
_symmetry.space_group_name_H-M   'P 1'
#
loop_
_entity.id
_entity.type
_entity.pdbx_description
1 polymer ?
#
loop_
_entity_poly.entity_id
_entity_poly.type
_entity_poly.pdbx_seq_one_letter_code
_entity_poly.pdbx_strand_id
1 'polypeptide(L)'
;MAPRFLTLYFATALRDVNDSLLCALIPVVMSRYAAMFPDKVFSFKVRERLSDFILAAFQRSPNIIAVLKKPITDRLGEAHDNLAKTELALHLCWAIGEHGAGGVGHKDVARELFENLELLLYENLATSRLGLSQEPGSDSMGASSRKSSQARLLCFVVTAIAKLATCHSELLPRARVSLGRSFPNLRQEGLATGL
;
A
#
# COMPACT_ATOMS: atom_id res chain seq x y z
N MET A 1 24.95 13.32 7.16
CA MET A 1 24.26 14.53 7.67
C MET A 1 22.86 14.70 7.10
N ALA A 2 22.64 14.62 5.78
CA ALA A 2 21.34 14.87 5.15
C ALA A 2 20.11 14.10 5.71
N PRO A 3 20.19 12.82 6.15
CA PRO A 3 19.01 12.13 6.70
C PRO A 3 18.54 12.72 8.03
N ARG A 4 19.45 13.29 8.85
CA ARG A 4 19.09 13.93 10.12
C ARG A 4 18.38 15.27 9.91
N PHE A 5 18.80 16.04 8.90
CA PHE A 5 18.11 17.27 8.52
C PHE A 5 16.71 17.00 7.99
N LEU A 6 16.55 15.93 7.21
CA LEU A 6 15.26 15.50 6.70
C LEU A 6 14.34 15.04 7.84
N THR A 7 14.86 14.34 8.85
CA THR A 7 14.11 14.03 10.08
C THR A 7 13.66 15.29 10.82
N LEU A 8 14.54 16.28 10.99
CA LEU A 8 14.19 17.52 11.67
C LEU A 8 13.13 18.32 10.89
N TYR A 9 13.30 18.43 9.57
CA TYR A 9 12.37 19.10 8.67
C TYR A 9 10.98 18.45 8.69
N PHE A 10 10.92 17.12 8.67
CA PHE A 10 9.64 16.41 8.76
C PHE A 10 9.03 16.49 10.15
N ALA A 11 9.83 16.49 11.21
CA ALA A 11 9.34 16.68 12.57
C ALA A 11 8.72 18.08 12.77
N THR A 12 9.33 19.12 12.23
CA THR A 12 8.76 20.48 12.26
C THR A 12 7.54 20.58 11.35
N ALA A 13 7.60 20.02 10.14
CA ALA A 13 6.46 20.00 9.24
C ALA A 13 5.24 19.32 9.86
N LEU A 14 5.41 18.15 10.49
CA LEU A 14 4.32 17.44 11.16
C LEU A 14 3.75 18.18 12.37
N ARG A 15 4.47 19.13 12.97
CA ARG A 15 3.98 19.91 14.12
C ARG A 15 3.31 21.21 13.68
N ASP A 16 3.95 21.95 12.80
CA ASP A 16 3.63 23.36 12.57
C ASP A 16 2.85 23.60 11.27
N VAL A 17 2.85 22.64 10.35
CA VAL A 17 2.22 22.80 9.03
C VAL A 17 0.75 22.36 9.08
N ASN A 18 -0.11 23.10 8.37
CA ASN A 18 -1.54 22.80 8.25
C ASN A 18 -1.82 21.65 7.26
N ASP A 19 -3.04 21.09 7.32
CA ASP A 19 -3.42 19.94 6.49
C ASP A 19 -3.34 20.23 4.98
N SER A 20 -3.62 21.46 4.55
CA SER A 20 -3.54 21.84 3.12
C SER A 20 -2.10 21.75 2.59
N LEU A 21 -1.13 22.28 3.34
CA LEU A 21 0.28 22.20 2.99
C LEU A 21 0.83 20.77 3.11
N LEU A 22 0.36 19.97 4.08
CA LEU A 22 0.67 18.55 4.13
C LEU A 22 0.15 17.81 2.89
N CYS A 23 -1.07 18.12 2.44
CA CYS A 23 -1.64 17.57 1.20
C CYS A 23 -0.81 17.95 -0.03
N ALA A 24 -0.20 19.14 -0.06
CA ALA A 24 0.70 19.53 -1.15
C ALA A 24 2.07 18.83 -1.06
N LEU A 25 2.59 18.63 0.16
CA LEU A 25 3.92 18.08 0.39
C LEU A 25 3.99 16.55 0.19
N ILE A 26 2.98 15.81 0.62
CA ILE A 26 2.98 14.33 0.56
C ILE A 26 3.16 13.81 -0.89
N PRO A 27 2.44 14.30 -1.92
CA PRO A 27 2.65 13.85 -3.30
C PRO A 27 4.07 14.14 -3.82
N VAL A 28 4.69 15.25 -3.38
CA VAL A 28 6.08 15.58 -3.70
C VAL A 28 7.02 14.53 -3.08
N VAL A 29 6.80 14.18 -1.82
CA VAL A 29 7.56 13.14 -1.12
C VAL A 29 7.39 11.78 -1.81
N MET A 30 6.16 11.38 -2.15
CA MET A 30 5.87 10.14 -2.88
C MET A 30 6.61 10.10 -4.22
N SER A 31 6.62 11.20 -4.97
CA SER A 31 7.30 11.29 -6.27
C SER A 31 8.82 11.18 -6.16
N ARG A 32 9.40 11.61 -5.02
CA ARG A 32 10.83 11.50 -4.75
C ARG A 32 11.22 10.16 -4.12
N TYR A 33 10.26 9.29 -3.79
CA TYR A 33 10.53 8.02 -3.13
C TYR A 33 11.43 7.09 -3.95
N ALA A 34 11.24 7.06 -5.28
CA ALA A 34 12.05 6.28 -6.21
C ALA A 34 13.24 7.06 -6.80
N ALA A 35 13.55 8.26 -6.28
CA ALA A 35 14.70 9.03 -6.77
C ALA A 35 15.99 8.24 -6.55
N MET A 36 16.78 8.08 -7.61
CA MET A 36 18.04 7.35 -7.55
C MET A 36 19.10 8.20 -6.84
N PHE A 37 19.46 7.79 -5.63
CA PHE A 37 20.67 8.30 -4.97
C PHE A 37 21.85 7.36 -5.29
N PRO A 38 23.06 7.90 -5.52
CA PRO A 38 24.22 7.09 -5.90
C PRO A 38 24.64 6.10 -4.80
N ASP A 39 24.37 6.41 -3.52
CA ASP A 39 24.61 5.49 -2.40
C ASP A 39 23.33 4.73 -1.99
N LYS A 40 23.41 3.40 -1.99
CA LYS A 40 22.30 2.50 -1.64
C LYS A 40 21.93 2.59 -0.16
N VAL A 41 22.92 2.75 0.73
CA VAL A 41 22.68 2.85 2.18
C VAL A 41 21.98 4.17 2.51
N PHE A 42 22.44 5.25 1.90
CA PHE A 42 21.80 6.55 1.97
C PHE A 42 20.37 6.53 1.41
N SER A 43 20.16 5.97 0.21
CA SER A 43 18.84 5.85 -0.40
C SER A 43 17.86 5.11 0.51
N PHE A 44 18.30 4.00 1.13
CA PHE A 44 17.48 3.24 2.06
C PHE A 44 17.07 4.09 3.28
N LYS A 45 18.03 4.77 3.93
CA LYS A 45 17.75 5.65 5.08
C LYS A 45 16.84 6.83 4.71
N VAL A 46 16.97 7.38 3.51
CA VAL A 46 16.07 8.45 3.05
C VAL A 46 14.66 7.90 2.84
N ARG A 47 14.51 6.77 2.14
CA ARG A 47 13.20 6.13 1.92
C ARG A 47 12.50 5.77 3.24
N GLU A 48 13.23 5.22 4.20
CA GLU A 48 12.71 4.96 5.55
C GLU A 48 12.11 6.23 6.16
N ARG A 49 12.85 7.36 6.13
CA ARG A 49 12.36 8.64 6.66
C ARG A 49 11.21 9.25 5.88
N LEU A 50 11.14 9.02 4.56
CA LEU A 50 9.99 9.44 3.75
C LEU A 50 8.74 8.63 4.13
N SER A 51 8.86 7.31 4.30
CA SER A 51 7.77 6.45 4.76
C SER A 51 7.28 6.84 6.14
N ASP A 52 8.20 7.04 7.09
CA ASP A 52 7.89 7.47 8.46
C ASP A 52 7.06 8.76 8.45
N PHE A 53 7.47 9.73 7.62
CA PHE A 53 6.76 11.01 7.48
C PHE A 53 5.36 10.84 6.87
N ILE A 54 5.23 10.08 5.78
CA ILE A 54 3.93 9.84 5.12
C ILE A 54 2.96 9.20 6.11
N LEU A 55 3.40 8.15 6.81
CA LEU A 55 2.57 7.44 7.79
C LEU A 55 2.19 8.35 8.96
N ALA A 56 3.14 9.11 9.50
CA ALA A 56 2.85 10.05 10.58
C ALA A 56 1.89 11.17 10.15
N ALA A 57 1.96 11.63 8.90
CA ALA A 57 1.03 12.63 8.37
C ALA A 57 -0.40 12.07 8.27
N PHE A 58 -0.56 10.83 7.78
CA PHE A 58 -1.85 10.14 7.74
C PHE A 58 -2.41 9.83 9.13
N GLN A 59 -1.54 9.45 10.08
CA GLN A 59 -1.95 9.23 11.46
C GLN A 59 -2.42 10.52 12.13
N ARG A 60 -1.73 11.65 11.87
CA ARG A 60 -2.12 12.96 12.39
C ARG A 60 -3.48 13.41 11.84
N SER A 61 -3.69 13.26 10.53
CA SER A 61 -4.91 13.73 9.86
C SER A 61 -5.38 12.68 8.83
N PRO A 62 -6.20 11.70 9.24
CA PRO A 62 -6.71 10.64 8.35
C PRO A 62 -7.43 11.16 7.10
N ASN A 63 -8.12 12.30 7.21
CA ASN A 63 -8.84 12.95 6.11
C ASN A 63 -7.95 13.24 4.90
N ILE A 64 -6.63 13.40 5.10
CA ILE A 64 -5.66 13.62 4.03
C ILE A 64 -5.67 12.45 3.04
N ILE A 65 -5.93 11.21 3.48
CA ILE A 65 -6.03 10.04 2.58
C ILE A 65 -7.16 10.25 1.57
N ALA A 66 -8.30 10.78 2.02
CA ALA A 66 -9.42 11.05 1.14
C ALA A 66 -9.10 12.15 0.12
N VAL A 67 -8.41 13.22 0.56
CA VAL A 67 -7.98 14.32 -0.31
C VAL A 67 -6.95 13.85 -1.34
N LEU A 68 -6.01 12.99 -0.94
CA LEU A 68 -4.91 12.49 -1.78
C LEU A 68 -5.23 11.20 -2.53
N LYS A 69 -6.52 10.83 -2.65
CA LYS A 69 -6.98 9.65 -3.37
C LYS A 69 -6.28 9.47 -4.72
N LYS A 70 -6.25 10.51 -5.56
CA LYS A 70 -5.64 10.45 -6.90
C LYS A 70 -4.13 10.13 -6.84
N PRO A 71 -3.28 10.93 -6.15
CA PRO A 71 -1.87 10.58 -5.96
C PRO A 71 -1.63 9.18 -5.39
N ILE A 72 -2.48 8.71 -4.48
CA ILE A 72 -2.37 7.38 -3.88
C ILE A 72 -2.64 6.30 -4.92
N THR A 73 -3.75 6.40 -5.65
CA THR A 73 -4.11 5.44 -6.71
C THR A 73 -3.04 5.37 -7.80
N ASP A 74 -2.51 6.52 -8.24
CA ASP A 74 -1.45 6.57 -9.25
C ASP A 74 -0.19 5.80 -8.76
N ARG A 75 0.19 5.97 -7.50
CA ARG A 75 1.35 5.27 -6.91
C ARG A 75 1.11 3.79 -6.67
N LEU A 76 -0.13 3.37 -6.41
CA LEU A 76 -0.49 1.95 -6.32
C LEU A 76 -0.39 1.26 -7.69
N GLY A 77 -0.77 1.93 -8.78
CA GLY A 77 -0.63 1.39 -10.14
C GLY A 77 0.83 1.16 -10.55
N GLU A 78 1.75 1.96 -10.03
CA GLU A 78 3.19 1.83 -10.31
C GLU A 78 3.91 0.79 -9.42
N ALA A 79 3.19 0.06 -8.57
CA ALA A 79 3.79 -0.86 -7.58
C ALA A 79 4.65 -1.98 -8.19
N HIS A 80 4.44 -2.29 -9.47
CA HIS A 80 5.10 -3.37 -10.20
C HIS A 80 6.42 -2.96 -10.89
N ASP A 81 6.70 -1.65 -11.00
CA ASP A 81 7.84 -1.16 -11.77
C ASP A 81 9.19 -1.41 -11.08
N ASN A 82 9.26 -1.18 -9.77
CA ASN A 82 10.51 -1.22 -9.00
C ASN A 82 10.25 -1.53 -7.52
N LEU A 83 11.20 -2.19 -6.85
CA LEU A 83 11.11 -2.57 -5.44
C LEU A 83 10.84 -1.37 -4.51
N ALA A 84 11.43 -0.20 -4.80
CA ALA A 84 11.16 1.01 -4.03
C ALA A 84 9.69 1.47 -4.17
N LYS A 85 9.11 1.36 -5.37
CA LYS A 85 7.70 1.70 -5.60
C LYS A 85 6.78 0.66 -4.93
N THR A 86 7.15 -0.61 -4.95
CA THR A 86 6.45 -1.67 -4.19
C THR A 86 6.44 -1.38 -2.69
N GLU A 87 7.58 -0.95 -2.12
CA GLU A 87 7.64 -0.56 -0.70
C GLU A 87 6.75 0.63 -0.39
N LEU A 88 6.73 1.66 -1.24
CA LEU A 88 5.80 2.78 -1.06
C LEU A 88 4.34 2.28 -1.08
N ALA A 89 3.99 1.45 -2.06
CA ALA A 89 2.65 0.88 -2.18
C ALA A 89 2.23 0.08 -0.93
N LEU A 90 3.16 -0.67 -0.30
CA LEU A 90 2.90 -1.35 0.98
C LEU A 90 2.46 -0.37 2.07
N HIS A 91 3.19 0.72 2.25
CA HIS A 91 2.87 1.74 3.26
C HIS A 91 1.52 2.41 2.97
N LEU A 92 1.20 2.66 1.69
CA LEU A 92 -0.08 3.22 1.28
C LEU A 92 -1.24 2.25 1.53
N CYS A 93 -1.11 0.97 1.15
CA CYS A 93 -2.12 -0.06 1.44
C CYS A 93 -2.40 -0.15 2.94
N TRP A 94 -1.35 -0.17 3.76
CA TRP A 94 -1.49 -0.17 5.21
C TRP A 94 -2.27 1.05 5.71
N ALA A 95 -1.90 2.26 5.28
CA ALA A 95 -2.54 3.49 5.71
C ALA A 95 -4.01 3.57 5.30
N ILE A 96 -4.36 3.14 4.09
CA ILE A 96 -5.74 3.07 3.61
C ILE A 96 -6.59 2.17 4.52
N GLY A 97 -6.07 0.98 4.84
CA GLY A 97 -6.75 0.02 5.70
C GLY A 97 -6.87 0.50 7.15
N GLU A 98 -5.78 1.02 7.72
CA GLU A 98 -5.73 1.47 9.13
C GLU A 98 -6.68 2.64 9.39
N HIS A 99 -6.76 3.57 8.43
CA HIS A 99 -7.53 4.80 8.59
C HIS A 99 -8.86 4.78 7.83
N GLY A 100 -9.28 3.63 7.30
CA GLY A 100 -10.56 3.46 6.62
C GLY A 100 -10.79 4.45 5.47
N ALA A 101 -9.75 4.74 4.68
CA ALA A 101 -9.76 5.74 3.60
C ALA A 101 -10.09 7.19 4.03
N GLY A 102 -9.69 7.56 5.25
CA GLY A 102 -9.96 8.89 5.82
C GLY A 102 -11.21 8.94 6.70
N GLY A 103 -11.64 7.79 7.23
CA GLY A 103 -12.71 7.68 8.21
C GLY A 103 -14.09 7.42 7.61
N VAL A 104 -15.07 7.23 8.51
CA VAL A 104 -16.44 6.78 8.18
C VAL A 104 -17.21 7.78 7.29
N GLY A 105 -16.81 9.06 7.30
CA GLY A 105 -17.45 10.11 6.49
C GLY A 105 -17.13 10.06 4.99
N HIS A 106 -16.09 9.34 4.57
CA HIS A 106 -15.58 9.36 3.19
C HIS A 106 -15.95 8.10 2.40
N LYS A 107 -17.22 7.70 2.42
CA LYS A 107 -17.71 6.44 1.82
C LYS A 107 -17.36 6.29 0.33
N ASP A 108 -17.51 7.35 -0.46
CA ASP A 108 -17.26 7.29 -1.91
C ASP A 108 -15.77 7.09 -2.20
N VAL A 109 -14.91 7.77 -1.45
CA VAL A 109 -13.45 7.60 -1.55
C VAL A 109 -13.05 6.20 -1.11
N ALA A 110 -13.64 5.68 -0.03
CA ALA A 110 -13.41 4.31 0.42
C ALA A 110 -13.79 3.28 -0.65
N ARG A 111 -14.92 3.48 -1.35
CA ARG A 111 -15.37 2.61 -2.44
C ARG A 111 -14.41 2.60 -3.62
N GLU A 112 -13.96 3.78 -4.05
CA GLU A 112 -12.99 3.88 -5.15
C GLU A 112 -11.62 3.30 -4.78
N LEU A 113 -11.13 3.55 -3.56
CA LEU A 113 -9.87 2.96 -3.10
C LEU A 113 -9.99 1.43 -2.96
N PHE A 114 -11.14 0.93 -2.52
CA PHE A 114 -11.43 -0.50 -2.52
C PHE A 114 -11.36 -1.11 -3.92
N GLU A 115 -11.95 -0.47 -4.93
CA GLU A 115 -11.90 -0.92 -6.33
C GLU A 115 -10.47 -0.97 -6.87
N ASN A 116 -9.65 0.03 -6.55
CA ASN A 116 -8.24 0.04 -6.93
C ASN A 116 -7.44 -1.06 -6.23
N LEU A 117 -7.70 -1.32 -4.94
CA LEU A 117 -7.07 -2.42 -4.20
C LEU A 117 -7.52 -3.80 -4.73
N GLU A 118 -8.79 -3.92 -5.10
CA GLU A 118 -9.37 -5.13 -5.72
C GLU A 118 -8.74 -5.40 -7.09
N LEU A 119 -8.55 -4.37 -7.92
CA LEU A 119 -7.83 -4.48 -9.18
C LEU A 119 -6.38 -4.95 -8.93
N LEU A 120 -5.66 -4.29 -8.02
CA LEU A 120 -4.28 -4.64 -7.67
C LEU A 120 -4.19 -6.09 -7.15
N LEU A 121 -5.16 -6.55 -6.36
CA LEU A 121 -5.25 -7.94 -5.90
C LEU A 121 -5.35 -8.90 -7.10
N TYR A 122 -6.26 -8.64 -8.03
CA TYR A 122 -6.46 -9.53 -9.18
C TYR A 122 -5.28 -9.53 -10.15
N GLU A 123 -4.65 -8.37 -10.39
CA GLU A 123 -3.43 -8.28 -11.18
C GLU A 123 -2.31 -9.13 -10.56
N ASN A 124 -2.09 -8.98 -9.25
CA ASN A 124 -1.05 -9.76 -8.56
C ASN A 124 -1.32 -11.27 -8.57
N LEU A 125 -2.58 -11.70 -8.43
CA LEU A 125 -2.96 -13.11 -8.52
C LEU A 125 -2.78 -13.66 -9.95
N ALA A 126 -3.10 -12.87 -10.98
CA ALA A 126 -2.90 -13.24 -12.38
C ALA A 126 -1.39 -13.37 -12.68
N THR A 127 -0.57 -12.41 -12.25
CA THR A 127 0.89 -12.47 -12.39
C THR A 127 1.48 -13.66 -11.62
N SER A 128 0.97 -13.98 -10.43
CA SER A 128 1.42 -15.16 -9.66
C SER A 128 1.11 -16.48 -10.38
N ARG A 129 -0.04 -16.58 -11.05
CA ARG A 129 -0.40 -17.75 -11.88
C ARG A 129 0.43 -17.84 -13.15
N LEU A 130 0.71 -16.73 -13.83
CA LEU A 130 1.60 -16.70 -14.99
C LEU A 130 3.08 -16.95 -14.62
N GLY A 131 3.51 -16.54 -13.42
CA GLY A 131 4.88 -16.72 -12.92
C GLY A 131 5.24 -18.15 -12.54
N LEU A 132 4.28 -19.08 -12.58
CA LEU A 132 4.51 -20.53 -12.49
C LEU A 132 4.84 -21.16 -13.84
N SER A 133 4.77 -20.41 -14.96
CA SER A 133 4.92 -20.95 -16.32
C SER A 133 6.22 -20.56 -17.05
N GLN A 134 7.21 -19.91 -16.42
CA GLN A 134 8.48 -19.59 -17.10
C GLN A 134 9.73 -20.09 -16.34
N GLU A 135 10.31 -21.13 -16.95
CA GLU A 135 11.73 -21.47 -17.20
C GLU A 135 12.80 -21.18 -16.12
N PRO A 136 13.54 -22.21 -15.67
CA PRO A 136 14.64 -22.08 -14.71
C PRO A 136 15.91 -21.60 -15.42
N GLY A 137 16.03 -20.28 -15.65
CA GLY A 137 17.14 -19.82 -16.49
C GLY A 137 17.53 -18.34 -16.41
N SER A 138 17.35 -17.62 -15.30
CA SER A 138 18.06 -16.36 -15.06
C SER A 138 17.90 -15.84 -13.63
N ASP A 139 19.02 -15.56 -12.95
CA ASP A 139 19.18 -14.79 -11.71
C ASP A 139 18.31 -15.13 -10.48
N SER A 140 18.65 -16.26 -9.85
CA SER A 140 18.03 -16.86 -8.65
C SER A 140 17.80 -15.90 -7.46
N MET A 141 18.72 -14.96 -7.17
CA MET A 141 18.59 -14.04 -6.01
C MET A 141 17.67 -12.83 -6.25
N GLY A 142 17.60 -12.33 -7.48
CA GLY A 142 16.69 -11.22 -7.82
C GLY A 142 15.25 -11.70 -7.93
N ALA A 143 15.05 -12.91 -8.45
CA ALA A 143 13.74 -13.53 -8.60
C ALA A 143 13.09 -13.88 -7.26
N SER A 144 13.88 -14.37 -6.27
CA SER A 144 13.35 -14.72 -4.94
C SER A 144 12.91 -13.49 -4.15
N SER A 145 13.68 -12.40 -4.19
CA SER A 145 13.35 -11.13 -3.54
C SER A 145 12.09 -10.46 -4.13
N ARG A 146 11.92 -10.52 -5.46
CA ARG A 146 10.71 -10.06 -6.15
C ARG A 146 9.48 -10.88 -5.79
N LYS A 147 9.60 -12.22 -5.77
CA LYS A 147 8.51 -13.11 -5.32
C LYS A 147 8.10 -12.85 -3.87
N SER A 148 9.07 -12.64 -2.98
CA SER A 148 8.82 -12.31 -1.56
C SER A 148 8.15 -10.94 -1.37
N SER A 149 8.58 -9.91 -2.09
CA SER A 149 7.96 -8.57 -2.03
C SER A 149 6.54 -8.58 -2.60
N GLN A 150 6.27 -9.35 -3.66
CA GLN A 150 4.93 -9.54 -4.20
C GLN A 150 3.99 -10.24 -3.21
N ALA A 151 4.46 -11.31 -2.54
CA ALA A 151 3.67 -11.99 -1.51
C ALA A 151 3.34 -11.07 -0.33
N ARG A 152 4.30 -10.22 0.08
CA ARG A 152 4.06 -9.17 1.09
C ARG A 152 3.02 -8.16 0.60
N LEU A 153 3.10 -7.70 -0.64
CA LEU A 153 2.11 -6.77 -1.22
C LEU A 153 0.71 -7.36 -1.21
N LEU A 154 0.54 -8.60 -1.64
CA LEU A 154 -0.73 -9.33 -1.57
C LEU A 154 -1.29 -9.38 -0.14
N CYS A 155 -0.45 -9.70 0.86
CA CYS A 155 -0.88 -9.73 2.26
C CYS A 155 -1.38 -8.37 2.74
N PHE A 156 -0.68 -7.29 2.39
CA PHE A 156 -1.08 -5.94 2.75
C PHE A 156 -2.36 -5.49 2.04
N VAL A 157 -2.53 -5.83 0.76
CA VAL A 157 -3.74 -5.52 -0.02
C VAL A 157 -4.95 -6.26 0.56
N VAL A 158 -4.82 -7.56 0.82
CA VAL A 158 -5.87 -8.37 1.47
C VAL A 158 -6.25 -7.78 2.83
N THR A 159 -5.26 -7.43 3.63
CA THR A 159 -5.48 -6.81 4.96
C THR A 159 -6.17 -5.45 4.83
N ALA A 160 -5.76 -4.63 3.87
CA ALA A 160 -6.36 -3.33 3.62
C ALA A 160 -7.83 -3.44 3.20
N ILE A 161 -8.14 -4.36 2.28
CA ILE A 161 -9.50 -4.69 1.83
C ILE A 161 -10.36 -5.14 3.03
N ALA A 162 -9.85 -6.05 3.87
CA ALA A 162 -10.57 -6.54 5.03
C ALA A 162 -10.84 -5.43 6.08
N LYS A 163 -9.84 -4.59 6.37
CA LYS A 163 -9.99 -3.46 7.29
C LYS A 163 -10.96 -2.41 6.74
N LEU A 164 -10.86 -2.05 5.47
CA LEU A 164 -11.80 -1.13 4.81
C LEU A 164 -13.24 -1.65 4.88
N ALA A 165 -13.46 -2.94 4.62
CA ALA A 165 -14.77 -3.56 4.70
C ALA A 165 -15.33 -3.62 6.14
N THR A 166 -14.45 -3.63 7.14
CA THR A 166 -14.85 -3.53 8.56
C THR A 166 -15.26 -2.10 8.91
N CYS A 167 -14.54 -1.10 8.39
CA CYS A 167 -14.89 0.32 8.57
C CYS A 167 -16.15 0.71 7.78
N HIS A 168 -16.35 0.13 6.59
CA HIS A 168 -17.45 0.42 5.67
C HIS A 168 -18.21 -0.87 5.34
N SER A 169 -19.23 -1.19 6.14
CA SER A 169 -19.99 -2.44 6.06
C SER A 169 -20.66 -2.71 4.70
N GLU A 170 -20.90 -1.66 3.90
CA GLU A 170 -21.41 -1.76 2.53
C GLU A 170 -20.46 -2.53 1.59
N LEU A 171 -19.15 -2.50 1.86
CA LEU A 171 -18.12 -3.17 1.06
C LEU A 171 -17.91 -4.63 1.45
N LEU A 172 -18.49 -5.07 2.57
CA LEU A 172 -18.27 -6.39 3.15
C LEU A 172 -18.69 -7.56 2.24
N PRO A 173 -19.84 -7.52 1.53
CA PRO A 173 -20.18 -8.56 0.56
C PRO A 173 -19.17 -8.66 -0.58
N ARG A 174 -18.69 -7.52 -1.09
CA ARG A 174 -17.67 -7.47 -2.16
C ARG A 174 -16.34 -8.02 -1.67
N ALA A 175 -15.88 -7.60 -0.49
CA ALA A 175 -14.67 -8.10 0.14
C ALA A 175 -14.68 -9.62 0.32
N ARG A 176 -15.82 -10.20 0.74
CA ARG A 176 -15.96 -11.66 0.86
C ARG A 176 -15.78 -12.38 -0.48
N VAL A 177 -16.29 -11.81 -1.58
CA VAL A 177 -16.16 -12.41 -2.91
C VAL A 177 -14.72 -12.28 -3.42
N SER A 178 -14.11 -11.11 -3.29
CA SER A 178 -12.74 -10.89 -3.77
C SER A 178 -11.71 -11.70 -2.98
N LEU A 179 -11.85 -11.76 -1.65
CA LEU A 179 -10.99 -12.60 -0.81
C LEU A 179 -11.32 -14.09 -0.93
N GLY A 180 -12.59 -14.46 -1.10
CA GLY A 180 -12.99 -15.85 -1.33
C GLY A 180 -12.40 -16.43 -2.61
N ARG A 181 -12.19 -15.60 -3.64
CA ARG A 181 -11.47 -16.00 -4.87
C ARG A 181 -9.96 -16.13 -4.67
N SER A 182 -9.36 -15.33 -3.78
CA SER A 182 -7.92 -15.42 -3.47
C SER A 182 -7.58 -16.59 -2.55
N PHE A 183 -8.54 -17.10 -1.78
CA PHE A 183 -8.40 -18.27 -0.89
C PHE A 183 -9.37 -19.41 -1.26
N PRO A 184 -9.18 -20.11 -2.40
CA PRO A 184 -10.04 -21.23 -2.76
C PRO A 184 -10.00 -22.41 -1.76
N ASN A 185 -8.95 -22.51 -0.93
CA ASN A 185 -8.76 -23.64 -0.02
C ASN A 185 -9.37 -23.48 1.39
N LEU A 186 -9.81 -22.28 1.80
CA LEU A 186 -10.47 -22.11 3.11
C LEU A 186 -11.97 -22.44 3.07
N ARG A 187 -12.52 -22.76 1.90
CA ARG A 187 -13.93 -23.19 1.77
C ARG A 187 -14.12 -24.71 1.86
N GLN A 188 -13.05 -25.51 1.90
CA GLN A 188 -13.15 -26.96 2.10
C GLN A 188 -13.06 -27.42 3.57
N GLU A 189 -12.53 -26.61 4.49
CA GLU A 189 -12.43 -27.01 5.91
C GLU A 189 -13.55 -26.46 6.80
N GLY A 190 -14.48 -25.66 6.26
CA GLY A 190 -15.57 -25.04 7.03
C GLY A 190 -16.96 -25.67 6.87
N LEU A 191 -17.09 -26.78 6.13
CA LEU A 191 -18.39 -27.43 5.89
C LEU A 191 -18.42 -28.93 6.20
N ALA A 192 -17.44 -29.44 6.95
CA ALA A 192 -17.35 -30.85 7.33
C ALA A 192 -17.44 -31.12 8.85
N THR A 193 -17.72 -30.12 9.68
CA THR A 193 -17.98 -30.33 11.12
C THR A 193 -18.97 -29.30 11.65
N GLY A 194 -20.17 -29.76 11.99
CA GLY A 194 -21.14 -28.96 12.74
C GLY A 194 -22.59 -29.33 12.40
N LEU A 195 -23.08 -30.33 13.13
CA LEU A 195 -24.49 -30.69 13.33
C LEU A 195 -25.40 -29.47 13.51
#